data_AF-A0A7V6HB96-F1
#
_entry.id   AF-A0A7V6HB96-F1
#
_cell.length_a   1.000
_cell.length_b   1.000
_cell.length_c   1.000
_cell.angle_alpha   90.00
_cell.angle_beta   90.00
_cell.angle_gamma   90.00
#
_symmetry.space_group_name_H-M   'P 1'
#
loop_
_entity.id
_entity.type
_entity.pdbx_description
1 polymer ?
#
loop_
_entity_poly.entity_id
_entity_poly.type
_entity_poly.pdbx_seq_one_letter_code
_entity_poly.pdbx_strand_id
1 'polypeptide(L)'
;MNPPRTITILVALFLLVGSFTLTGAPAITEIPFEMDDPFITEVPATQFAFGLAPNAVLAGDLALAESDQYFADRELFEEAFRYFKDVAFAAEYGDSEDRLKRWNQTISVMLEGDYTDDDYAALQQLISWLSWIDGMPPIEIVPEGGNHRFLFHPLTELETTVPDYPAGNWGLTYIWWDDDGHMTDGLATVATDVTDQIQRNHLIQEEFIQSLGLLYDSYDYADSIFQQEWTETQYPIAIDFAVIRMLYSPALRMSMNTDQAYKALLQYYGFN
;
A
#
# COMPACT_ATOMS: atom_id res chain seq x y z
N MET A 1 15.11 -22.29 22.69
CA MET A 1 15.34 -20.85 22.91
C MET A 1 14.76 -20.17 21.69
N ASN A 2 13.69 -19.40 21.84
CA ASN A 2 13.20 -18.57 20.73
C ASN A 2 14.21 -17.45 20.51
N PRO A 3 14.62 -17.16 19.25
CA PRO A 3 15.51 -16.06 18.96
C PRO A 3 14.84 -14.72 19.30
N PRO A 4 15.62 -13.66 19.57
CA PRO A 4 15.08 -12.32 19.79
C PRO A 4 14.32 -11.85 18.53
N ARG A 5 13.10 -11.34 18.72
CA ARG A 5 12.29 -10.73 17.66
C ARG A 5 12.61 -9.25 17.61
N THR A 6 13.14 -8.76 16.49
CA THR A 6 13.34 -7.33 16.25
C THR A 6 12.01 -6.71 15.83
N ILE A 7 11.68 -5.54 16.41
CA ILE A 7 10.44 -4.80 16.15
C ILE A 7 10.84 -3.45 15.57
N THR A 8 10.27 -3.06 14.43
CA THR A 8 10.36 -1.68 13.89
C THR A 8 8.97 -1.05 14.01
N ILE A 9 8.90 0.16 14.57
CA ILE A 9 7.68 0.93 14.82
C ILE A 9 7.67 2.14 13.89
N LEU A 10 6.58 2.41 13.18
CA LEU A 10 6.34 3.67 12.45
C LEU A 10 5.35 4.54 13.25
N VAL A 11 5.57 5.86 13.26
CA VAL A 11 4.70 6.84 13.92
C VAL A 11 4.41 7.98 12.95
N ALA A 12 3.27 7.95 12.25
CA ALA A 12 2.78 9.12 11.53
C ALA A 12 2.44 10.25 12.53
N LEU A 13 3.05 11.42 12.39
CA LEU A 13 2.90 12.56 13.31
C LEU A 13 1.99 13.64 12.69
N PHE A 14 0.79 13.84 13.25
CA PHE A 14 -0.20 14.80 12.71
C PHE A 14 0.02 16.25 13.19
N LEU A 15 0.00 17.21 12.25
CA LEU A 15 -0.19 18.64 12.50
C LEU A 15 -1.41 19.17 11.71
N LEU A 16 -2.32 19.83 12.42
CA LEU A 16 -3.64 20.25 11.97
C LEU A 16 -3.65 21.68 11.43
N VAL A 17 -3.95 21.93 10.14
CA VAL A 17 -4.47 23.24 9.66
C VAL A 17 -5.27 23.17 8.34
N GLY A 18 -6.50 23.72 8.35
CA GLY A 18 -6.95 24.68 7.33
C GLY A 18 -7.84 24.20 6.17
N SER A 19 -9.15 24.45 6.27
CA SER A 19 -10.12 24.23 5.17
C SER A 19 -9.93 25.22 4.01
N PHE A 20 -9.87 24.72 2.77
CA PHE A 20 -10.09 25.51 1.56
C PHE A 20 -11.20 24.89 0.70
N THR A 21 -12.15 25.72 0.28
CA THR A 21 -13.19 25.38 -0.69
C THR A 21 -12.72 25.69 -2.10
N LEU A 22 -12.74 24.70 -3.00
CA LEU A 22 -12.56 24.90 -4.44
C LEU A 22 -13.89 24.68 -5.16
N THR A 23 -14.42 25.78 -5.70
CA THR A 23 -15.58 25.80 -6.60
C THR A 23 -15.11 25.73 -8.05
N GLY A 24 -15.61 24.75 -8.82
CA GLY A 24 -15.62 24.81 -10.28
C GLY A 24 -15.14 23.54 -11.00
N ALA A 25 -15.99 22.51 -11.08
CA ALA A 25 -15.83 21.43 -12.05
C ALA A 25 -16.61 21.77 -13.35
N PRO A 26 -16.02 21.61 -14.55
CA PRO A 26 -16.76 21.77 -15.80
C PRO A 26 -17.72 20.59 -16.03
N ALA A 27 -18.88 20.88 -16.62
CA ALA A 27 -19.93 19.92 -16.90
C ALA A 27 -19.46 18.85 -17.92
N ILE A 28 -19.64 17.58 -17.57
CA ILE A 28 -19.47 16.44 -18.47
C ILE A 28 -20.75 16.33 -19.31
N THR A 29 -20.60 16.41 -20.64
CA THR A 29 -21.68 16.19 -21.59
C THR A 29 -21.98 14.70 -21.67
N GLU A 30 -23.19 14.29 -21.29
CA GLU A 30 -23.64 12.90 -21.41
C GLU A 30 -23.61 12.44 -22.87
N ILE A 31 -22.89 11.35 -23.13
CA ILE A 31 -22.97 10.62 -24.40
C ILE A 31 -24.14 9.63 -24.26
N PRO A 32 -25.19 9.68 -25.10
CA PRO A 32 -26.30 8.75 -25.01
C PRO A 32 -25.82 7.32 -25.32
N PHE A 33 -25.91 6.42 -24.35
CA PHE A 33 -25.71 4.99 -24.53
C PHE A 33 -27.07 4.35 -24.88
N GLU A 34 -27.21 3.86 -26.10
CA GLU A 34 -28.43 3.21 -26.59
C GLU A 34 -28.40 1.72 -26.19
N MET A 35 -29.12 1.35 -25.14
CA MET A 35 -29.27 -0.03 -24.67
C MET A 35 -30.35 -0.76 -25.48
N ASP A 36 -29.95 -1.53 -26.47
CA ASP A 36 -30.78 -2.57 -27.10
C ASP A 36 -29.93 -3.83 -27.33
N ASP A 37 -29.31 -4.36 -26.26
CA ASP A 37 -28.72 -5.70 -26.26
C ASP A 37 -29.67 -6.70 -25.55
N PRO A 38 -30.29 -7.64 -26.29
CA PRO A 38 -31.22 -8.62 -25.73
C PRO A 38 -30.53 -9.72 -24.88
N PHE A 39 -29.22 -9.64 -24.62
CA PHE A 39 -28.50 -10.56 -23.73
C PHE A 39 -28.21 -10.02 -22.33
N ILE A 40 -28.63 -8.80 -21.99
CA ILE A 40 -28.59 -8.34 -20.60
C ILE A 40 -29.87 -8.78 -19.89
N THR A 41 -29.81 -9.96 -19.27
CA THR A 41 -30.74 -10.26 -18.18
C THR A 41 -30.47 -9.27 -17.05
N GLU A 42 -31.51 -8.56 -16.59
CA GLU A 42 -31.44 -7.67 -15.43
C GLU A 42 -30.78 -8.41 -14.26
N VAL A 43 -29.51 -8.10 -13.99
CA VAL A 43 -28.88 -8.45 -12.73
C VAL A 43 -29.52 -7.50 -11.70
N PRO A 44 -30.16 -8.02 -10.64
CA PRO A 44 -30.71 -7.14 -9.62
C PRO A 44 -29.57 -6.27 -9.08
N ALA A 45 -29.82 -4.96 -8.95
CA ALA A 45 -28.90 -3.98 -8.38
C ALA A 45 -28.71 -4.16 -6.86
N THR A 46 -28.56 -5.40 -6.41
CA THR A 46 -28.17 -5.77 -5.05
C THR A 46 -26.65 -5.90 -5.03
N GLN A 47 -26.00 -4.89 -4.43
CA GLN A 47 -24.65 -4.92 -3.87
C GLN A 47 -23.53 -5.36 -4.83
N PHE A 48 -23.12 -4.45 -5.71
CA PHE A 48 -21.69 -4.30 -5.92
C PHE A 48 -21.21 -3.37 -4.80
N ALA A 49 -20.63 -3.94 -3.74
CA ALA A 49 -19.82 -3.15 -2.83
C ALA A 49 -18.66 -2.60 -3.65
N PHE A 50 -18.76 -1.33 -4.04
CA PHE A 50 -17.68 -0.60 -4.67
C PHE A 50 -16.86 0.00 -3.53
N GLY A 51 -15.97 -0.80 -2.94
CA GLY A 51 -15.06 -0.33 -1.91
C GLY A 51 -14.29 0.91 -2.34
N LEU A 52 -14.02 1.04 -3.64
CA LEU A 52 -13.53 2.26 -4.28
C LEU A 52 -14.52 2.73 -5.35
N ALA A 53 -14.59 4.05 -5.55
CA ALA A 53 -15.36 4.63 -6.64
C ALA A 53 -14.81 4.14 -8.01
N PRO A 54 -15.66 3.88 -9.03
CA PRO A 54 -15.21 3.33 -10.30
C PRO A 54 -14.10 4.14 -11.02
N ASN A 55 -14.11 5.46 -10.85
CA ASN A 55 -13.07 6.34 -11.38
C ASN A 55 -11.73 6.16 -10.66
N ALA A 56 -11.73 5.87 -9.36
CA ALA A 56 -10.52 5.53 -8.62
C ALA A 56 -9.96 4.18 -9.08
N VAL A 57 -10.83 3.19 -9.33
CA VAL A 57 -10.42 1.89 -9.89
C VAL A 57 -9.71 2.07 -11.23
N LEU A 58 -10.35 2.81 -12.16
CA LEU A 58 -9.77 3.09 -13.47
C LEU A 58 -8.45 3.88 -13.36
N ALA A 59 -8.37 4.85 -12.46
CA ALA A 59 -7.16 5.63 -12.27
C ALA A 59 -5.99 4.79 -11.72
N GLY A 60 -6.27 3.84 -10.81
CA GLY A 60 -5.29 2.87 -10.35
C GLY A 60 -4.82 1.91 -11.46
N ASP A 61 -5.73 1.43 -12.31
CA ASP A 61 -5.37 0.61 -13.48
C ASP A 61 -4.45 1.35 -14.45
N LEU A 62 -4.75 2.63 -14.71
CA LEU A 62 -3.91 3.50 -15.56
C LEU A 62 -2.56 3.77 -14.90
N ALA A 63 -2.52 4.08 -13.60
CA ALA A 63 -1.29 4.32 -12.86
C ALA A 63 -0.38 3.08 -12.86
N LEU A 64 -0.95 1.89 -12.69
CA LEU A 64 -0.22 0.63 -12.78
C LEU A 64 0.40 0.45 -14.18
N ALA A 65 -0.35 0.70 -15.25
CA ALA A 65 0.17 0.62 -16.61
C ALA A 65 1.26 1.69 -16.87
N GLU A 66 1.03 2.92 -16.42
CA GLU A 66 1.99 4.02 -16.53
C GLU A 66 3.29 3.74 -15.79
N SER A 67 3.28 2.91 -14.74
CA SER A 67 4.50 2.54 -14.01
C SER A 67 5.57 1.84 -14.88
N ASP A 68 5.20 1.28 -16.04
CA ASP A 68 6.14 0.69 -17.01
C ASP A 68 7.19 1.70 -17.51
N GLN A 69 6.84 2.99 -17.58
CA GLN A 69 7.74 4.03 -18.08
C GLN A 69 9.02 4.16 -17.24
N TYR A 70 8.93 3.92 -15.93
CA TYR A 70 10.05 3.97 -15.00
C TYR A 70 11.09 2.87 -15.24
N PHE A 71 10.77 1.85 -16.05
CA PHE A 71 11.70 0.78 -16.41
C PHE A 71 12.13 0.84 -17.88
N ALA A 72 11.60 1.79 -18.65
CA ALA A 72 11.95 2.04 -20.04
C ALA A 72 12.84 3.29 -20.22
N ASP A 73 12.76 4.23 -19.28
CA ASP A 73 13.52 5.48 -19.30
C ASP A 73 14.49 5.56 -18.11
N ARG A 74 15.76 5.87 -18.37
CA ARG A 74 16.80 5.91 -17.34
C ARG A 74 16.59 7.07 -16.36
N GLU A 75 16.15 8.23 -16.80
CA GLU A 75 15.96 9.38 -15.92
C GLU A 75 14.80 9.12 -14.95
N LEU A 76 13.69 8.57 -15.46
CA LEU A 76 12.55 8.15 -14.63
C LEU A 76 12.95 7.01 -13.69
N PHE A 77 13.69 6.01 -14.16
CA PHE A 77 14.21 4.95 -13.29
C PHE A 77 14.99 5.50 -12.10
N GLU A 78 15.87 6.47 -12.33
CA GLU A 78 16.67 7.11 -11.27
C GLU A 78 15.81 7.88 -10.28
N GLU A 79 14.74 8.51 -10.76
CA GLU A 79 13.75 9.16 -9.92
C GLU A 79 13.02 8.15 -9.02
N ALA A 80 12.47 7.09 -9.60
CA ALA A 80 11.82 6.03 -8.82
C ALA A 80 12.80 5.33 -7.88
N PHE A 81 14.07 5.16 -8.25
CA PHE A 81 15.05 4.55 -7.34
C PHE A 81 15.39 5.46 -6.15
N ARG A 82 15.51 6.78 -6.36
CA ARG A 82 15.67 7.74 -5.25
C ARG A 82 14.50 7.63 -4.29
N TYR A 83 13.28 7.59 -4.82
CA TYR A 83 12.08 7.45 -4.04
C TYR A 83 12.01 6.11 -3.30
N PHE A 84 12.30 5.00 -3.99
CA PHE A 84 12.40 3.66 -3.42
C PHE A 84 13.38 3.59 -2.26
N LYS A 85 14.54 4.23 -2.38
CA LYS A 85 15.51 4.31 -1.30
C LYS A 85 14.92 4.98 -0.06
N ASP A 86 14.17 6.06 -0.22
CA ASP A 86 13.59 6.79 0.89
C ASP A 86 12.48 5.97 1.57
N VAL A 87 11.60 5.31 0.81
CA VAL A 87 10.47 4.54 1.40
C VAL A 87 10.86 3.13 1.90
N ALA A 88 11.90 2.51 1.35
CA ALA A 88 12.27 1.12 1.65
C ALA A 88 13.51 0.94 2.55
N PHE A 89 14.41 1.95 2.60
CA PHE A 89 15.70 1.85 3.29
C PHE A 89 15.95 2.95 4.32
N ALA A 90 15.03 3.91 4.48
CA ALA A 90 15.21 4.93 5.51
C ALA A 90 15.31 4.30 6.91
N ALA A 91 15.87 5.06 7.85
CA ALA A 91 15.93 4.71 9.25
C ALA A 91 15.73 5.99 10.04
N GLU A 92 14.55 6.15 10.64
CA GLU A 92 14.24 7.41 11.31
C GLU A 92 14.94 7.52 12.67
N TYR A 93 15.23 6.41 13.37
CA TYR A 93 16.05 6.40 14.60
C TYR A 93 16.78 5.05 14.84
N GLY A 94 18.08 5.11 15.17
CA GLY A 94 18.90 3.95 15.58
C GLY A 94 19.91 3.46 14.53
N ASP A 95 20.76 2.48 14.90
CA ASP A 95 21.68 1.80 13.98
C ASP A 95 20.86 1.13 12.87
N SER A 96 20.84 1.75 11.69
CA SER A 96 20.10 1.27 10.54
C SER A 96 20.68 -0.05 10.05
N GLU A 97 19.82 -1.06 9.92
CA GLU A 97 20.08 -2.14 9.01
C GLU A 97 19.49 -1.72 7.65
N ASP A 98 20.25 -0.92 6.89
CA ASP A 98 20.04 -0.56 5.47
C ASP A 98 19.99 -1.86 4.63
N ARG A 99 18.88 -2.58 4.76
CA ARG A 99 18.70 -3.95 4.29
C ARG A 99 17.25 -4.17 3.91
N LEU A 100 17.06 -4.64 2.69
CA LEU A 100 15.74 -5.00 2.18
C LEU A 100 15.08 -6.09 3.02
N LYS A 101 13.81 -5.83 3.34
CA LYS A 101 12.87 -6.76 3.96
C LYS A 101 11.69 -6.91 3.01
N ARG A 102 11.31 -8.15 2.70
CA ARG A 102 10.10 -8.41 1.89
C ARG A 102 9.56 -9.80 2.18
N TRP A 103 8.33 -10.03 1.75
CA TRP A 103 7.75 -11.36 1.72
C TRP A 103 8.40 -12.22 0.65
N ASN A 104 8.64 -13.50 0.96
CA ASN A 104 9.11 -14.53 0.02
C ASN A 104 8.17 -15.76 -0.02
N GLN A 105 7.02 -15.64 0.62
CA GLN A 105 5.99 -16.65 0.80
C GLN A 105 4.63 -16.00 0.56
N THR A 106 3.59 -16.82 0.36
CA THR A 106 2.21 -16.34 0.26
C THR A 106 1.87 -15.44 1.45
N ILE A 107 1.27 -14.30 1.18
CA ILE A 107 0.77 -13.37 2.18
C ILE A 107 -0.69 -13.75 2.45
N SER A 108 -0.92 -14.48 3.54
CA SER A 108 -2.25 -14.89 3.99
C SER A 108 -2.79 -13.82 4.93
N VAL A 109 -3.72 -13.00 4.43
CA VAL A 109 -4.28 -11.85 5.15
C VAL A 109 -5.52 -12.27 5.91
N MET A 110 -5.49 -12.16 7.24
CA MET A 110 -6.63 -12.40 8.12
C MET A 110 -7.22 -11.05 8.54
N LEU A 111 -8.48 -10.80 8.18
CA LEU A 111 -9.21 -9.60 8.60
C LEU A 111 -9.88 -9.83 9.95
N GLU A 112 -9.71 -8.90 10.88
CA GLU A 112 -10.27 -8.97 12.23
C GLU A 112 -10.98 -7.66 12.60
N GLY A 113 -12.00 -7.78 13.45
CA GLY A 113 -12.76 -6.64 13.95
C GLY A 113 -13.91 -6.22 13.03
N ASP A 114 -14.21 -4.92 13.03
CA ASP A 114 -15.40 -4.28 12.46
C ASP A 114 -15.15 -3.75 11.03
N TYR A 115 -14.55 -4.58 10.16
CA TYR A 115 -14.45 -4.26 8.73
C TYR A 115 -15.83 -4.39 8.05
N THR A 116 -16.05 -3.57 7.03
CA THR A 116 -17.27 -3.57 6.21
C THR A 116 -17.02 -4.26 4.87
N ASP A 117 -18.09 -4.50 4.12
CA ASP A 117 -18.00 -5.01 2.75
C ASP A 117 -17.20 -4.06 1.84
N ASP A 118 -17.26 -2.74 2.10
CA ASP A 118 -16.53 -1.73 1.32
C ASP A 118 -15.02 -1.79 1.63
N ASP A 119 -14.62 -1.99 2.89
CA ASP A 119 -13.21 -2.18 3.24
C ASP A 119 -12.64 -3.45 2.61
N TYR A 120 -13.42 -4.54 2.67
CA TYR A 120 -13.07 -5.80 2.03
C TYR A 120 -12.87 -5.60 0.52
N ALA A 121 -13.77 -4.89 -0.13
CA ALA A 121 -13.70 -4.60 -1.56
C ALA A 121 -12.51 -3.69 -1.92
N ALA A 122 -12.19 -2.68 -1.09
CA ALA A 122 -11.04 -1.81 -1.28
C ALA A 122 -9.71 -2.61 -1.20
N LEU A 123 -9.57 -3.48 -0.21
CA LEU A 123 -8.41 -4.35 -0.08
C LEU A 123 -8.31 -5.36 -1.23
N GLN A 124 -9.43 -5.97 -1.65
CA GLN A 124 -9.45 -6.87 -2.81
C GLN A 124 -9.00 -6.17 -4.09
N GLN A 125 -9.41 -4.91 -4.29
CA GLN A 125 -8.98 -4.14 -5.45
C GLN A 125 -7.47 -3.87 -5.41
N LEU A 126 -6.93 -3.50 -4.25
CA LEU A 126 -5.48 -3.34 -4.08
C LEU A 126 -4.72 -4.65 -4.36
N ILE A 127 -5.18 -5.76 -3.80
CA ILE A 127 -4.61 -7.10 -4.04
C ILE A 127 -4.63 -7.43 -5.53
N SER A 128 -5.72 -7.10 -6.24
CA SER A 128 -5.82 -7.27 -7.68
C SER A 128 -4.73 -6.50 -8.43
N TRP A 129 -4.50 -5.22 -8.12
CA TRP A 129 -3.40 -4.46 -8.72
C TRP A 129 -2.03 -5.07 -8.43
N LEU A 130 -1.77 -5.42 -7.17
CA LEU A 130 -0.51 -6.02 -6.75
C LEU A 130 -0.24 -7.36 -7.44
N SER A 131 -1.29 -8.14 -7.76
CA SER A 131 -1.15 -9.44 -8.43
C SER A 131 -0.57 -9.36 -9.85
N TRP A 132 -0.57 -8.18 -10.47
CA TRP A 132 0.04 -7.94 -11.78
C TRP A 132 1.53 -7.62 -11.71
N ILE A 133 2.09 -7.41 -10.51
CA ILE A 133 3.51 -7.11 -10.33
C ILE A 133 4.33 -8.41 -10.41
N ASP A 134 5.26 -8.47 -11.36
CA ASP A 134 6.19 -9.59 -11.48
C ASP A 134 7.03 -9.77 -10.20
N GLY A 135 7.15 -11.01 -9.74
CA GLY A 135 7.83 -11.36 -8.49
C GLY A 135 7.03 -11.13 -7.20
N MET A 136 5.82 -10.54 -7.26
CA MET A 136 4.93 -10.43 -6.10
C MET A 136 4.48 -11.82 -5.63
N PRO A 137 4.64 -12.18 -4.34
CA PRO A 137 4.07 -13.41 -3.80
C PRO A 137 2.54 -13.40 -3.91
N PRO A 138 1.89 -14.57 -4.01
CA PRO A 138 0.43 -14.63 -3.92
C PRO A 138 -0.08 -13.98 -2.64
N ILE A 139 -1.16 -13.21 -2.74
CA ILE A 139 -1.84 -12.58 -1.60
C ILE A 139 -3.25 -13.13 -1.54
N GLU A 140 -3.64 -13.68 -0.40
CA GLU A 140 -4.91 -14.35 -0.21
C GLU A 140 -5.56 -13.88 1.09
N ILE A 141 -6.83 -13.46 1.03
CA ILE A 141 -7.60 -13.21 2.24
C ILE A 141 -8.11 -14.56 2.78
N VAL A 142 -7.76 -14.86 4.03
CA VAL A 142 -8.08 -16.12 4.70
C VAL A 142 -8.97 -15.86 5.92
N PRO A 143 -9.89 -16.80 6.26
CA PRO A 143 -10.78 -16.61 7.40
C PRO A 143 -10.07 -16.73 8.76
N GLU A 144 -8.95 -17.46 8.82
CA GLU A 144 -8.16 -17.65 10.04
C GLU A 144 -6.70 -18.03 9.72
N GLY A 145 -5.80 -17.82 10.68
CA GLY A 145 -4.42 -18.31 10.61
C GLY A 145 -3.52 -17.59 9.61
N GLY A 146 -3.87 -16.35 9.23
CA GLY A 146 -3.05 -15.52 8.36
C GLY A 146 -1.70 -15.16 8.99
N ASN A 147 -0.64 -15.11 8.16
CA ASN A 147 0.66 -14.54 8.56
C ASN A 147 0.65 -13.00 8.50
N HIS A 148 -0.38 -12.41 7.90
CA HIS A 148 -0.63 -10.98 7.96
C HIS A 148 -2.00 -10.76 8.61
N ARG A 149 -2.06 -9.95 9.67
CA ARG A 149 -3.31 -9.58 10.35
C ARG A 149 -3.68 -8.16 9.94
N PHE A 150 -4.94 -7.94 9.59
CA PHE A 150 -5.48 -6.60 9.34
C PHE A 150 -6.60 -6.31 10.33
N LEU A 151 -6.35 -5.39 11.26
CA LEU A 151 -7.23 -5.10 12.38
C LEU A 151 -8.07 -3.85 12.08
N PHE A 152 -9.39 -4.01 12.20
CA PHE A 152 -10.36 -2.92 12.08
C PHE A 152 -11.06 -2.75 13.42
N HIS A 153 -10.58 -1.85 14.26
CA HIS A 153 -11.14 -1.65 15.60
C HIS A 153 -11.31 -0.16 15.91
N PRO A 154 -12.14 0.22 16.89
CA PRO A 154 -12.16 1.59 17.40
C PRO A 154 -10.76 2.04 17.83
N LEU A 155 -10.43 3.32 17.63
CA LEU A 155 -9.11 3.89 17.92
C LEU A 155 -8.64 3.56 19.34
N THR A 156 -9.53 3.72 20.32
CA THR A 156 -9.23 3.43 21.73
C THR A 156 -8.93 1.94 22.00
N GLU A 157 -9.49 1.02 21.22
CA GLU A 157 -9.17 -0.40 21.32
C GLU A 157 -7.81 -0.69 20.69
N LEU A 158 -7.49 -0.10 19.53
CA LEU A 158 -6.15 -0.22 18.93
C LEU A 158 -5.06 0.28 19.89
N GLU A 159 -5.25 1.47 20.47
CA GLU A 159 -4.33 2.08 21.45
C GLU A 159 -4.08 1.20 22.70
N THR A 160 -5.02 0.33 23.04
CA THR A 160 -4.94 -0.50 24.26
C THR A 160 -4.55 -1.95 23.99
N THR A 161 -4.75 -2.45 22.77
CA THR A 161 -4.55 -3.86 22.42
C THR A 161 -3.31 -4.08 21.55
N VAL A 162 -2.92 -3.10 20.73
CA VAL A 162 -1.73 -3.18 19.90
C VAL A 162 -0.54 -2.63 20.70
N PRO A 163 0.53 -3.43 20.92
CA PRO A 163 1.71 -2.96 21.65
C PRO A 163 2.35 -1.75 20.99
N ASP A 164 2.76 -0.77 21.79
CA ASP A 164 3.46 0.45 21.35
C ASP A 164 2.70 1.27 20.30
N TYR A 165 1.36 1.15 20.25
CA TYR A 165 0.51 1.94 19.37
C TYR A 165 0.59 3.44 19.69
N PRO A 166 0.94 4.30 18.73
CA PRO A 166 1.01 5.74 18.98
C PRO A 166 -0.38 6.34 19.19
N ALA A 167 -0.56 7.04 20.31
CA ALA A 167 -1.84 7.65 20.65
C ALA A 167 -2.30 8.64 19.55
N GLY A 168 -3.53 8.48 19.10
CA GLY A 168 -4.14 9.30 18.06
C GLY A 168 -3.90 8.84 16.61
N ASN A 169 -3.10 7.81 16.36
CA ASN A 169 -2.87 7.31 15.00
C ASN A 169 -4.09 6.55 14.48
N TRP A 170 -4.53 6.84 13.26
CA TRP A 170 -5.71 6.19 12.67
C TRP A 170 -5.38 4.91 11.91
N GLY A 171 -4.12 4.74 11.54
CA GLY A 171 -3.56 3.53 10.98
C GLY A 171 -2.17 3.29 11.56
N LEU A 172 -1.73 2.04 11.42
CA LEU A 172 -0.39 1.63 11.84
C LEU A 172 -0.03 0.30 11.21
N THR A 173 1.23 0.19 10.80
CA THR A 173 1.83 -1.04 10.30
C THR A 173 2.99 -1.51 11.17
N TYR A 174 3.03 -2.82 11.39
CA TYR A 174 4.17 -3.55 11.90
C TYR A 174 4.53 -4.71 10.99
N ILE A 175 5.83 -4.99 10.93
CA ILE A 175 6.36 -6.16 10.26
C ILE A 175 7.38 -6.87 11.14
N TRP A 176 7.48 -8.18 10.96
CA TRP A 176 8.50 -9.02 11.57
C TRP A 176 9.24 -9.80 10.49
N TRP A 177 10.54 -9.96 10.68
CA TRP A 177 11.40 -10.66 9.74
C TRP A 177 12.44 -11.50 10.48
N ASP A 178 13.01 -12.48 9.77
CA ASP A 178 14.14 -13.28 10.26
C ASP A 178 15.50 -12.57 10.04
N ASP A 179 16.59 -13.16 10.53
CA ASP A 179 17.94 -12.57 10.44
C ASP A 179 18.42 -12.34 8.99
N ASP A 180 17.78 -12.96 8.00
CA ASP A 180 18.09 -12.84 6.58
C ASP A 180 17.20 -11.79 5.87
N GLY A 181 16.25 -11.18 6.59
CA GLY A 181 15.33 -10.16 6.05
C GLY A 181 14.08 -10.74 5.40
N HIS A 182 13.77 -12.02 5.60
CA HIS A 182 12.51 -12.61 5.14
C HIS A 182 11.39 -12.25 6.10
N MET A 183 10.34 -11.63 5.60
CA MET A 183 9.18 -11.29 6.43
C MET A 183 8.40 -12.54 6.83
N THR A 184 8.16 -12.68 8.14
CA THR A 184 7.47 -13.82 8.73
C THR A 184 6.03 -13.47 9.10
N ASP A 185 5.81 -12.25 9.59
CA ASP A 185 4.53 -11.77 10.07
C ASP A 185 4.33 -10.29 9.70
N GLY A 186 3.07 -9.90 9.54
CA GLY A 186 2.66 -8.52 9.33
C GLY A 186 1.40 -8.17 10.12
N LEU A 187 1.27 -6.89 10.47
CA LEU A 187 0.10 -6.33 11.11
C LEU A 187 -0.16 -4.96 10.49
N ALA A 188 -1.37 -4.76 9.96
CA ALA A 188 -1.87 -3.45 9.57
C ALA A 188 -3.13 -3.14 10.40
N THR A 189 -3.40 -1.87 10.68
CA THR A 189 -4.55 -1.45 11.48
C THR A 189 -5.28 -0.28 10.85
N VAL A 190 -6.60 -0.21 11.04
CA VAL A 190 -7.44 0.93 10.66
C VAL A 190 -8.43 1.20 11.81
N ALA A 191 -8.43 2.44 12.29
CA ALA A 191 -9.37 2.91 13.30
C ALA A 191 -10.77 3.09 12.68
N THR A 192 -11.81 2.48 13.25
CA THR A 192 -13.15 2.42 12.63
C THR A 192 -14.17 3.45 13.11
N ASP A 193 -13.89 4.15 14.22
CA ASP A 193 -14.84 5.06 14.88
C ASP A 193 -14.48 6.55 14.71
N VAL A 194 -13.30 6.84 14.17
CA VAL A 194 -12.80 8.20 13.91
C VAL A 194 -12.58 8.48 12.42
N THR A 195 -12.86 7.50 11.56
CA THR A 195 -12.68 7.58 10.10
C THR A 195 -14.02 7.43 9.38
N ASP A 196 -14.14 8.03 8.20
CA ASP A 196 -15.16 7.66 7.23
C ASP A 196 -14.63 6.68 6.17
N GLN A 197 -15.46 6.25 5.22
CA GLN A 197 -15.05 5.24 4.23
C GLN A 197 -13.92 5.72 3.31
N ILE A 198 -13.87 7.00 2.94
CA ILE A 198 -12.80 7.53 2.08
C ILE A 198 -11.46 7.45 2.82
N GLN A 199 -11.48 7.78 4.10
CA GLN A 199 -10.31 7.75 4.98
C GLN A 199 -9.87 6.30 5.26
N ARG A 200 -10.82 5.39 5.48
CA ARG A 200 -10.53 3.95 5.60
C ARG A 200 -9.92 3.39 4.32
N ASN A 201 -10.43 3.75 3.15
CA ASN A 201 -9.86 3.32 1.87
C ASN A 201 -8.41 3.77 1.68
N HIS A 202 -8.11 5.00 2.09
CA HIS A 202 -6.74 5.52 2.07
C HIS A 202 -5.84 4.70 3.01
N LEU A 203 -6.22 4.57 4.27
CA LEU A 203 -5.47 3.80 5.27
C LEU A 203 -5.31 2.32 4.89
N ILE A 204 -6.34 1.69 4.31
CA ILE A 204 -6.24 0.30 3.83
C ILE A 204 -5.11 0.17 2.81
N GLN A 205 -4.95 1.15 1.93
CA GLN A 205 -3.93 1.11 0.90
C GLN A 205 -2.54 1.40 1.43
N GLU A 206 -2.41 2.48 2.19
CA GLU A 206 -1.17 2.87 2.82
C GLU A 206 -0.62 1.76 3.71
N GLU A 207 -1.40 1.32 4.68
CA GLU A 207 -0.94 0.37 5.69
C GLU A 207 -0.65 -1.00 5.06
N PHE A 208 -1.47 -1.44 4.11
CA PHE A 208 -1.19 -2.70 3.43
C PHE A 208 0.08 -2.62 2.56
N ILE A 209 0.29 -1.53 1.82
CA ILE A 209 1.49 -1.36 0.98
C ILE A 209 2.74 -1.22 1.85
N GLN A 210 2.69 -0.44 2.92
CA GLN A 210 3.80 -0.32 3.87
C GLN A 210 4.17 -1.69 4.46
N SER A 211 3.15 -2.52 4.75
CA SER A 211 3.34 -3.88 5.27
C SER A 211 3.95 -4.88 4.26
N LEU A 212 4.24 -4.44 3.03
CA LEU A 212 5.05 -5.20 2.07
C LEU A 212 6.56 -5.05 2.30
N GLY A 213 6.98 -4.09 3.14
CA GLY A 213 8.38 -3.75 3.39
C GLY A 213 8.77 -2.31 3.00
N LEU A 214 7.80 -1.45 2.69
CA LEU A 214 7.99 -0.05 2.29
C LEU A 214 7.54 0.88 3.43
N LEU A 215 8.23 0.80 4.57
CA LEU A 215 7.74 1.29 5.86
C LEU A 215 7.81 2.80 6.06
N TYR A 216 8.39 3.57 5.14
CA TYR A 216 8.66 4.98 5.38
C TYR A 216 7.84 5.89 4.49
N ASP A 217 7.38 6.97 5.10
CA ASP A 217 6.74 8.07 4.42
C ASP A 217 7.79 8.99 3.77
N SER A 218 7.36 9.81 2.83
CA SER A 218 8.17 10.80 2.15
C SER A 218 7.34 12.03 1.77
N TYR A 219 7.98 13.20 1.66
CA TYR A 219 7.35 14.45 1.23
C TYR A 219 7.44 14.69 -0.29
N ASP A 220 8.04 13.76 -1.05
CA ASP A 220 8.42 14.00 -2.45
C ASP A 220 7.22 14.05 -3.41
N TYR A 221 6.14 13.32 -3.09
CA TYR A 221 4.96 13.18 -3.95
C TYR A 221 3.68 13.35 -3.14
N ALA A 222 3.03 14.51 -3.27
CA ALA A 222 1.87 14.87 -2.47
C ALA A 222 0.64 13.96 -2.67
N ASP A 223 0.53 13.32 -3.84
CA ASP A 223 -0.57 12.40 -4.17
C ASP A 223 -0.21 10.93 -3.92
N SER A 224 1.02 10.65 -3.47
CA SER A 224 1.48 9.28 -3.21
C SER A 224 0.81 8.66 -2.00
N ILE A 225 0.70 7.34 -2.03
CA ILE A 225 0.29 6.56 -0.86
C ILE A 225 1.33 6.58 0.29
N PHE A 226 2.59 6.95 0.04
CA PHE A 226 3.62 7.11 1.10
C PHE A 226 3.77 8.58 1.51
N GLN A 227 2.80 9.45 1.21
CA GLN A 227 2.92 10.85 1.56
C GLN A 227 2.88 11.05 3.08
N GLN A 228 3.84 11.79 3.63
CA GLN A 228 3.95 12.01 5.08
C GLN A 228 2.82 12.87 5.66
N GLU A 229 2.27 13.78 4.87
CA GLU A 229 1.10 14.57 5.27
C GLU A 229 -0.19 13.80 5.03
N TRP A 230 -1.24 14.11 5.79
CA TRP A 230 -2.54 13.47 5.60
C TRP A 230 -3.07 13.67 4.18
N THR A 231 -3.46 12.58 3.54
CA THR A 231 -4.17 12.60 2.25
C THR A 231 -5.42 11.73 2.31
N GLU A 232 -6.16 11.72 1.21
CA GLU A 232 -7.28 10.81 1.00
C GLU A 232 -7.11 10.13 -0.37
N THR A 233 -5.86 9.85 -0.77
CA THR A 233 -5.56 9.16 -2.03
C THR A 233 -6.25 7.80 -2.05
N GLN A 234 -6.92 7.50 -3.17
CA GLN A 234 -7.78 6.32 -3.32
C GLN A 234 -7.17 5.23 -4.20
N TYR A 235 -5.94 5.38 -4.68
CA TYR A 235 -5.19 4.40 -5.47
C TYR A 235 -3.69 4.75 -5.43
N PRO A 236 -2.75 3.78 -5.50
CA PRO A 236 -1.33 4.10 -5.64
C PRO A 236 -1.07 4.78 -6.99
N ILE A 237 -0.24 5.82 -7.01
CA ILE A 237 0.13 6.49 -8.27
C ILE A 237 1.24 5.70 -9.01
N ALA A 238 1.57 6.11 -10.23
CA ALA A 238 2.51 5.36 -11.08
C ALA A 238 3.87 5.14 -10.44
N ILE A 239 4.39 6.11 -9.68
CA ILE A 239 5.67 5.96 -8.97
C ILE A 239 5.56 5.02 -7.77
N ASP A 240 4.42 4.96 -7.08
CA ASP A 240 4.18 4.01 -5.99
C ASP A 240 4.24 2.58 -6.51
N PHE A 241 3.57 2.31 -7.63
CA PHE A 241 3.69 1.03 -8.31
C PHE A 241 5.12 0.75 -8.78
N ALA A 242 5.85 1.76 -9.25
CA ALA A 242 7.25 1.58 -9.64
C ALA A 242 8.13 1.15 -8.45
N VAL A 243 7.97 1.73 -7.28
CA VAL A 243 8.77 1.34 -6.10
C VAL A 243 8.38 -0.03 -5.55
N ILE A 244 7.10 -0.42 -5.61
CA ILE A 244 6.65 -1.78 -5.27
C ILE A 244 7.25 -2.80 -6.27
N ARG A 245 7.27 -2.48 -7.57
CA ARG A 245 7.91 -3.30 -8.61
C ARG A 245 9.42 -3.40 -8.42
N MET A 246 10.08 -2.35 -7.92
CA MET A 246 11.49 -2.43 -7.54
C MET A 246 11.68 -3.41 -6.38
N LEU A 247 10.90 -3.28 -5.30
CA LEU A 247 10.98 -4.16 -4.12
C LEU A 247 10.85 -5.64 -4.49
N TYR A 248 9.90 -5.98 -5.37
CA TYR A 248 9.62 -7.35 -5.78
C TYR A 248 10.36 -7.80 -7.05
N SER A 249 11.24 -6.95 -7.59
CA SER A 249 12.04 -7.31 -8.76
C SER A 249 12.81 -8.62 -8.51
N PRO A 250 12.83 -9.55 -9.49
CA PRO A 250 13.64 -10.77 -9.42
C PRO A 250 15.15 -10.51 -9.29
N ALA A 251 15.60 -9.29 -9.60
CA ALA A 251 16.98 -8.86 -9.43
C ALA A 251 17.40 -8.71 -7.96
N LEU A 252 16.44 -8.35 -7.09
CA LEU A 252 16.70 -8.07 -5.69
C LEU A 252 16.67 -9.33 -4.84
N ARG A 253 17.56 -9.35 -3.85
CA ARG A 253 17.61 -10.37 -2.80
C ARG A 253 17.45 -9.67 -1.44
N MET A 254 16.86 -10.36 -0.48
CA MET A 254 16.73 -9.83 0.88
C MET A 254 18.10 -9.54 1.47
N SER A 255 18.14 -8.63 2.43
CA SER A 255 19.36 -8.13 3.05
C SER A 255 20.35 -7.41 2.13
N MET A 256 20.03 -7.20 0.84
CA MET A 256 20.77 -6.24 0.02
C MET A 256 20.63 -4.84 0.63
N ASN A 257 21.74 -4.10 0.64
CA ASN A 257 21.72 -2.67 0.95
C ASN A 257 21.36 -1.83 -0.29
N THR A 258 21.17 -0.52 -0.08
CA THR A 258 20.82 0.43 -1.15
C THR A 258 21.74 0.31 -2.38
N ASP A 259 23.07 0.30 -2.19
CA ASP A 259 24.05 0.24 -3.29
C ASP A 259 23.98 -1.08 -4.09
N GLN A 260 23.76 -2.20 -3.39
CA GLN A 260 23.62 -3.51 -4.02
C GLN A 260 22.32 -3.58 -4.82
N ALA A 261 21.23 -3.08 -4.24
CA ALA A 261 19.93 -3.02 -4.90
C ALA A 261 19.99 -2.17 -6.17
N TYR A 262 20.59 -0.98 -6.10
CA TYR A 262 20.77 -0.10 -7.24
C TYR A 262 21.47 -0.79 -8.40
N LYS A 263 22.65 -1.37 -8.14
CA LYS A 263 23.46 -2.05 -9.17
C LYS A 263 22.73 -3.25 -9.78
N ALA A 264 22.03 -4.02 -8.95
CA ALA A 264 21.26 -5.17 -9.41
C ALA A 264 20.11 -4.75 -10.34
N LEU A 265 19.37 -3.70 -9.99
CA LEU A 265 18.27 -3.19 -10.81
C LEU A 265 18.77 -2.57 -12.12
N LEU A 266 19.85 -1.76 -12.09
CA LEU A 266 20.45 -1.22 -13.31
C LEU A 266 20.84 -2.32 -14.30
N GLN A 267 21.50 -3.37 -13.79
CA GLN A 267 21.89 -4.51 -14.60
C GLN A 267 20.66 -5.26 -15.15
N TYR A 268 19.64 -5.46 -14.34
CA TYR A 268 18.44 -6.20 -14.73
C TYR A 268 17.63 -5.48 -15.80
N TYR A 269 17.45 -4.16 -15.67
CA TYR A 269 16.71 -3.35 -16.63
C TYR A 269 17.58 -2.83 -17.80
N GLY A 270 18.85 -3.22 -17.87
CA GLY A 270 19.72 -2.94 -19.01
C GLY A 270 20.18 -1.49 -19.11
N PHE A 271 20.14 -0.75 -18.00
CA PHE A 271 20.66 0.60 -17.95
C PHE A 271 22.16 0.59 -17.61
N ASN A 272 23.00 0.80 -18.63
CA ASN A 272 24.47 0.85 -18.49
C ASN A 272 24.98 2.25 -18.12
#